data_AF-A0A4Q2Z556-F1
#
_entry.id   AF-A0A4Q2Z556-F1
#
_cell.length_a   1.000
_cell.length_b   1.000
_cell.length_c   1.000
_cell.angle_alpha   90.00
_cell.angle_beta   90.00
_cell.angle_gamma   90.00
#
_symmetry.space_group_name_H-M   'P 1'
#
loop_
_entity.id
_entity.type
_entity.pdbx_description
1 polymer ?
#
loop_
_entity_poly.entity_id
_entity_poly.type
_entity_poly.pdbx_seq_one_letter_code
_entity_poly.pdbx_strand_id
1 'polypeptide(L)'
;MSRMDDIQGCLDREATAEQIAVVEADLFAPDGFLAAINAIKISGPQMRAAIETIADLPVRSDADIAEHGRRLAEFARDYGFTPAAEAGAALHARAIAMDRWCQRHDPHGETDIDAFYEAGARAALIATEDGLGFAPERFGDLVQFLTEMPF
;
A
#
# COMPACT_ATOMS: atom_id res chain seq x y z
N MET A 1 -32.26 37.48 3.13
CA MET A 1 -31.08 37.93 2.34
C MET A 1 -30.12 38.55 3.35
N SER A 2 -28.91 38.07 3.60
CA SER A 2 -28.07 37.11 2.88
C SER A 2 -27.20 36.34 3.88
N ARG A 3 -27.22 35.00 3.80
CA ARG A 3 -26.29 34.06 4.46
C ARG A 3 -25.29 33.64 3.39
N MET A 4 -24.32 34.49 3.07
CA MET A 4 -23.37 34.25 1.98
C MET A 4 -21.92 34.63 2.31
N ASP A 5 -21.56 34.79 3.59
CA ASP A 5 -20.19 35.12 3.99
C ASP A 5 -19.43 33.97 4.70
N ASP A 6 -20.07 32.80 4.94
CA ASP A 6 -19.49 31.72 5.76
C ASP A 6 -18.91 30.52 4.97
N ILE A 7 -18.81 30.58 3.63
CA ILE A 7 -18.34 29.43 2.81
C ILE A 7 -17.07 29.76 1.99
N GLN A 8 -16.25 30.70 2.45
CA GLN A 8 -14.94 30.98 1.82
C GLN A 8 -13.75 30.49 2.66
N GLY A 9 -13.99 29.93 3.86
CA GLY A 9 -12.94 29.50 4.79
C GLY A 9 -12.50 28.03 4.70
N CYS A 10 -13.11 27.22 3.83
CA CYS A 10 -12.97 25.76 3.87
C CYS A 10 -12.31 25.09 2.66
N LEU A 11 -11.86 25.81 1.61
CA LEU A 11 -11.42 25.15 0.37
C LEU A 11 -9.95 25.26 -0.05
N ASP A 12 -9.13 26.11 0.55
CA ASP A 12 -7.71 26.23 0.13
C ASP A 12 -6.73 26.11 1.31
N ARG A 13 -6.70 24.95 1.98
CA ARG A 13 -5.52 24.58 2.78
C ARG A 13 -4.54 23.85 1.88
N GLU A 14 -3.97 24.59 0.93
CA GLU A 14 -2.71 24.20 0.32
C GLU A 14 -1.69 24.08 1.45
N ALA A 15 -1.10 22.89 1.62
CA ALA A 15 -0.06 22.69 2.62
C ALA A 15 1.04 23.74 2.40
N THR A 16 1.41 24.45 3.45
CA THR A 16 2.43 25.50 3.35
C THR A 16 3.78 24.90 2.95
N ALA A 17 4.62 25.64 2.22
CA ALA A 17 5.95 25.16 1.79
C ALA A 17 6.82 24.65 2.96
N GLU A 18 6.61 25.16 4.16
CA GLU A 18 7.27 24.71 5.39
C GLU A 18 6.78 23.32 5.84
N GLN A 19 5.48 23.03 5.69
CA GLN A 19 4.91 21.70 5.96
C GLN A 19 5.35 20.66 4.92
N ILE A 20 5.45 21.06 3.65
CA ILE A 20 6.00 20.21 2.57
C ILE A 20 7.46 19.87 2.88
N ALA A 21 8.29 20.86 3.25
CA ALA A 21 9.69 20.65 3.57
C ALA A 21 9.90 19.75 4.80
N VAL A 22 9.03 19.80 5.81
CA VAL A 22 9.09 18.91 6.98
C VAL A 22 8.73 17.47 6.61
N VAL A 23 7.70 17.26 5.79
CA VAL A 23 7.32 15.91 5.31
C VAL A 23 8.40 15.34 4.38
N GLU A 24 8.96 16.15 3.49
CA GLU A 24 10.09 15.75 2.64
C GLU A 24 11.33 15.40 3.47
N ALA A 25 11.68 16.23 4.46
CA ALA A 25 12.81 15.96 5.35
C ALA A 25 12.65 14.65 6.13
N ASP A 26 11.41 14.30 6.52
CA ASP A 26 11.11 13.04 7.20
C ASP A 26 11.15 11.83 6.24
N LEU A 27 10.72 11.99 4.98
CA LEU A 27 10.82 10.94 3.96
C LEU A 27 12.27 10.56 3.61
N PHE A 28 13.18 11.54 3.60
CA PHE A 28 14.61 11.34 3.31
C PHE A 28 15.45 11.00 4.56
N ALA A 29 14.85 10.97 5.75
CA ALA A 29 15.50 10.42 6.93
C ALA A 29 15.75 8.91 6.75
N PRO A 30 16.75 8.32 7.43
CA PRO A 30 16.90 6.86 7.48
C PRO A 30 15.56 6.22 7.89
N ASP A 31 15.10 5.25 7.10
CA ASP A 31 13.80 4.56 7.25
C ASP A 31 12.53 5.43 7.06
N GLY A 32 12.66 6.71 6.75
CA GLY A 32 11.55 7.66 6.59
C GLY A 32 10.52 7.22 5.55
N PHE A 33 10.99 6.87 4.36
CA PHE A 33 10.14 6.32 3.30
C PHE A 33 9.45 5.01 3.72
N LEU A 34 10.17 4.10 4.38
CA LEU A 34 9.61 2.81 4.84
C LEU A 34 8.54 3.02 5.92
N ALA A 35 8.77 3.96 6.85
CA ALA A 35 7.81 4.36 7.86
C ALA A 35 6.56 4.97 7.23
N ALA A 36 6.72 5.85 6.23
CA ALA A 36 5.61 6.50 5.53
C ALA A 36 4.70 5.48 4.82
N ILE A 37 5.26 4.55 4.04
CA ILE A 37 4.45 3.54 3.34
C ILE A 37 3.81 2.52 4.30
N ASN A 38 4.44 2.23 5.44
CA ASN A 38 3.85 1.38 6.48
C ASN A 38 2.73 2.08 7.26
N ALA A 39 2.73 3.42 7.31
CA ALA A 39 1.69 4.20 7.98
C ALA A 39 0.36 4.20 7.21
N ILE A 40 0.40 3.97 5.88
CA ILE A 40 -0.79 3.92 5.04
C ILE A 40 -1.72 2.79 5.50
N LYS A 41 -2.96 3.16 5.83
CA LYS A 41 -4.01 2.20 6.22
C LYS A 41 -4.68 1.64 4.97
N ILE A 42 -4.46 0.36 4.75
CA ILE A 42 -5.05 -0.41 3.65
C ILE A 42 -5.88 -1.52 4.29
N SER A 43 -7.04 -1.82 3.73
CA SER A 43 -7.87 -2.97 4.08
C SER A 43 -7.65 -4.12 3.08
N GLY A 44 -7.99 -5.36 3.45
CA GLY A 44 -7.93 -6.50 2.54
C GLY A 44 -8.69 -6.29 1.22
N PRO A 45 -9.94 -5.77 1.24
CA PRO A 45 -10.66 -5.45 0.00
C PRO A 45 -9.96 -4.41 -0.89
N GLN A 46 -9.31 -3.40 -0.28
CA GLN A 46 -8.51 -2.42 -1.04
C GLN A 46 -7.27 -3.07 -1.65
N MET A 47 -6.60 -3.95 -0.91
CA MET A 47 -5.43 -4.68 -1.39
C MET A 47 -5.78 -5.63 -2.54
N ARG A 48 -6.93 -6.34 -2.43
CA ARG A 48 -7.49 -7.17 -3.50
C ARG A 48 -7.74 -6.34 -4.76
N ALA A 49 -8.48 -5.22 -4.64
CA ALA A 49 -8.78 -4.36 -5.78
C ALA A 49 -7.52 -3.77 -6.44
N ALA A 50 -6.50 -3.44 -5.64
CA ALA A 50 -5.22 -2.98 -6.15
C ALA A 50 -4.50 -4.08 -6.96
N ILE A 51 -4.48 -5.32 -6.48
CA ILE A 51 -3.90 -6.45 -7.21
C ILE A 51 -4.68 -6.73 -8.51
N GLU A 52 -6.01 -6.68 -8.47
CA GLU A 52 -6.86 -6.82 -9.66
C GLU A 52 -6.56 -5.75 -10.73
N THR A 53 -6.18 -4.53 -10.31
CA THR A 53 -5.82 -3.43 -11.22
C THR A 53 -4.55 -3.69 -12.04
N ILE A 54 -3.65 -4.53 -11.53
CA ILE A 54 -2.36 -4.84 -12.16
C ILE A 54 -2.28 -6.28 -12.68
N ALA A 55 -3.32 -7.09 -12.46
CA ALA A 55 -3.31 -8.53 -12.73
C ALA A 55 -3.19 -8.88 -14.23
N ASP A 56 -3.61 -7.96 -15.11
CA ASP A 56 -3.51 -8.12 -16.57
C ASP A 56 -2.10 -7.87 -17.11
N LEU A 57 -1.20 -7.27 -16.31
CA LEU A 57 0.16 -6.94 -16.70
C LEU A 57 1.17 -7.87 -16.02
N PRO A 58 1.59 -8.97 -16.66
CA PRO A 58 2.66 -9.80 -16.11
C PRO A 58 3.99 -9.04 -16.13
N VAL A 59 4.70 -9.03 -15.00
CA VAL A 59 6.00 -8.38 -14.88
C VAL A 59 7.08 -9.20 -15.61
N ARG A 60 7.65 -8.65 -16.68
CA ARG A 60 8.73 -9.29 -17.46
C ARG A 60 9.95 -8.40 -17.63
N SER A 61 9.82 -7.13 -17.28
CA SER A 61 10.84 -6.10 -17.43
C SER A 61 10.65 -4.99 -16.39
N ASP A 62 11.67 -4.17 -16.21
CA ASP A 62 11.61 -3.00 -15.32
C ASP A 62 10.54 -1.98 -15.78
N ALA A 63 10.24 -1.94 -17.08
CA ALA A 63 9.17 -1.11 -17.62
C ALA A 63 7.79 -1.56 -17.14
N ASP A 64 7.57 -2.87 -16.99
CA ASP A 64 6.32 -3.42 -16.46
C ASP A 64 6.16 -3.09 -14.96
N ILE A 65 7.26 -3.11 -14.21
CA ILE A 65 7.29 -2.69 -12.80
C ILE A 65 6.95 -1.20 -12.67
N ALA A 66 7.53 -0.35 -13.52
CA ALA A 66 7.21 1.07 -13.54
C ALA A 66 5.73 1.32 -13.89
N GLU A 67 5.18 0.56 -14.84
CA GLU A 67 3.78 0.64 -15.23
C GLU A 67 2.84 0.14 -14.11
N HIS A 68 3.19 -0.92 -13.36
CA HIS A 68 2.47 -1.31 -12.14
C HIS A 68 2.41 -0.16 -11.15
N GLY A 69 3.56 0.46 -10.84
CA GLY A 69 3.62 1.61 -9.96
C GLY A 69 2.72 2.77 -10.43
N ARG A 70 2.71 3.06 -11.74
CA ARG A 70 1.85 4.10 -12.32
C ARG A 70 0.36 3.79 -12.15
N ARG A 71 -0.07 2.57 -12.50
CA ARG A 71 -1.47 2.13 -12.37
C ARG A 71 -1.95 2.13 -10.92
N LEU A 72 -1.09 1.74 -9.99
CA LEU A 72 -1.41 1.74 -8.56
C LEU A 72 -1.45 3.14 -7.97
N ALA A 73 -0.63 4.07 -8.46
CA ALA A 73 -0.73 5.48 -8.09
C ALA A 73 -2.03 6.12 -8.61
N GLU A 74 -2.46 5.76 -9.81
CA GLU A 74 -3.76 6.16 -10.37
C GLU A 74 -4.92 5.57 -9.58
N PHE A 75 -4.88 4.26 -9.32
CA PHE A 75 -5.84 3.59 -8.45
C PHE A 75 -5.92 4.26 -7.07
N ALA A 76 -4.79 4.54 -6.43
CA ALA A 76 -4.76 5.15 -5.11
C ALA A 76 -5.44 6.54 -5.10
N ARG A 77 -5.22 7.33 -6.16
CA ARG A 77 -5.88 8.62 -6.34
C ARG A 77 -7.39 8.46 -6.51
N ASP A 78 -7.81 7.57 -7.42
CA ASP A 78 -9.22 7.37 -7.75
C ASP A 78 -10.02 6.76 -6.59
N TYR A 79 -9.37 5.91 -5.79
CA TYR A 79 -9.93 5.33 -4.57
C TYR A 79 -10.01 6.34 -3.42
N GLY A 80 -9.33 7.49 -3.52
CA GLY A 80 -9.37 8.57 -2.52
C GLY A 80 -8.37 8.41 -1.37
N PHE A 81 -7.27 7.68 -1.57
CA PHE A 81 -6.20 7.62 -0.57
C PHE A 81 -5.54 9.00 -0.38
N THR A 82 -5.18 9.30 0.86
CA THR A 82 -4.43 10.51 1.21
C THR A 82 -3.26 10.15 2.14
N PRO A 83 -1.99 10.42 1.76
CA PRO A 83 -1.55 10.94 0.47
C PRO A 83 -1.44 9.83 -0.60
N ALA A 84 -1.89 10.13 -1.82
CA ALA A 84 -2.08 9.11 -2.87
C ALA A 84 -0.77 8.53 -3.41
N ALA A 85 0.33 9.30 -3.40
CA ALA A 85 1.62 8.85 -3.91
C ALA A 85 2.21 7.75 -3.02
N GLU A 86 2.25 7.97 -1.72
CA GLU A 86 2.70 7.03 -0.70
C GLU A 86 1.78 5.81 -0.65
N ALA A 87 0.47 6.00 -0.83
CA ALA A 87 -0.47 4.89 -0.92
C ALA A 87 -0.23 4.01 -2.15
N GLY A 88 0.00 4.59 -3.33
CA GLY A 88 0.38 3.84 -4.53
C GLY A 88 1.69 3.06 -4.34
N ALA A 89 2.69 3.69 -3.73
CA ALA A 89 3.95 3.03 -3.38
C ALA A 89 3.77 1.89 -2.36
N ALA A 90 2.94 2.10 -1.34
CA ALA A 90 2.60 1.09 -0.33
C ALA A 90 1.89 -0.12 -0.97
N LEU A 91 0.89 0.12 -1.81
CA LEU A 91 0.18 -0.94 -2.55
C LEU A 91 1.13 -1.73 -3.44
N HIS A 92 2.02 -1.05 -4.16
CA HIS A 92 2.98 -1.69 -5.05
C HIS A 92 3.98 -2.57 -4.29
N ALA A 93 4.59 -2.02 -3.23
CA ALA A 93 5.53 -2.76 -2.39
C ALA A 93 4.87 -3.98 -1.74
N ARG A 94 3.62 -3.85 -1.28
CA ARG A 94 2.85 -4.97 -0.70
C ARG A 94 2.49 -6.02 -1.74
N ALA A 95 2.06 -5.63 -2.95
CA ALA A 95 1.75 -6.58 -4.01
C ALA A 95 2.98 -7.44 -4.38
N ILE A 96 4.15 -6.81 -4.52
CA ILE A 96 5.42 -7.53 -4.77
C ILE A 96 5.77 -8.46 -3.59
N ALA A 97 5.62 -7.97 -2.35
CA ALA A 97 5.91 -8.76 -1.16
C ALA A 97 5.00 -10.00 -1.04
N MET A 98 3.71 -9.84 -1.37
CA MET A 98 2.73 -10.93 -1.40
C MET A 98 3.07 -11.96 -2.48
N ASP A 99 3.34 -11.53 -3.70
CA ASP A 99 3.70 -12.42 -4.82
C ASP A 99 4.96 -13.26 -4.47
N ARG A 100 6.00 -12.61 -3.97
CA ARG A 100 7.24 -13.30 -3.54
C ARG A 100 7.00 -14.29 -2.40
N TRP A 101 6.16 -13.92 -1.44
CA TRP A 101 5.84 -14.81 -0.34
C TRP A 101 5.08 -16.04 -0.84
N CYS A 102 4.05 -15.86 -1.68
CA CYS A 102 3.29 -16.97 -2.30
C CYS A 102 4.21 -17.92 -3.07
N GLN A 103 5.06 -17.40 -3.97
CA GLN A 103 5.96 -18.22 -4.77
C GLN A 103 6.89 -19.10 -3.94
N ARG A 104 7.28 -18.64 -2.75
CA ARG A 104 8.26 -19.31 -1.87
C ARG A 104 7.61 -20.20 -0.81
N HIS A 105 6.47 -19.81 -0.27
CA HIS A 105 5.88 -20.41 0.93
C HIS A 105 4.50 -21.03 0.71
N ASP A 106 3.79 -20.67 -0.36
CA ASP A 106 2.50 -21.25 -0.73
C ASP A 106 2.41 -21.56 -2.24
N PRO A 107 3.26 -22.46 -2.76
CA PRO A 107 3.30 -22.78 -4.18
C PRO A 107 2.05 -23.54 -4.67
N HIS A 108 1.22 -24.05 -3.75
CA HIS A 108 0.02 -24.81 -4.05
C HIS A 108 -1.27 -24.00 -3.89
N GLY A 109 -1.19 -22.77 -3.36
CA GLY A 109 -2.34 -21.89 -3.18
C GLY A 109 -3.33 -22.41 -2.14
N GLU A 110 -2.82 -22.97 -1.04
CA GLU A 110 -3.63 -23.54 0.04
C GLU A 110 -4.12 -22.47 1.02
N THR A 111 -3.53 -21.27 0.96
CA THR A 111 -3.90 -20.15 1.82
C THR A 111 -5.31 -19.62 1.52
N ASP A 112 -6.08 -19.32 2.57
CA ASP A 112 -7.33 -18.59 2.43
C ASP A 112 -7.09 -17.21 1.81
N ILE A 113 -7.73 -16.97 0.67
CA ILE A 113 -7.47 -15.81 -0.17
C ILE A 113 -7.91 -14.48 0.49
N ASP A 114 -8.97 -14.49 1.30
CA ASP A 114 -9.44 -13.29 1.99
C ASP A 114 -8.51 -12.94 3.16
N ALA A 115 -8.10 -13.95 3.93
CA ALA A 115 -7.09 -13.80 4.97
C ALA A 115 -5.75 -13.32 4.40
N PHE A 116 -5.37 -13.80 3.21
CA PHE A 116 -4.14 -13.41 2.53
C PHE A 116 -4.13 -11.92 2.15
N TYR A 117 -5.20 -11.40 1.56
CA TYR A 117 -5.30 -9.97 1.23
C TYR A 117 -5.34 -9.10 2.49
N GLU A 118 -6.07 -9.54 3.53
CA GLU A 118 -6.12 -8.81 4.79
C GLU A 118 -4.76 -8.78 5.50
N ALA A 119 -4.02 -9.89 5.50
CA ALA A 119 -2.65 -9.95 6.00
C ALA A 119 -1.71 -9.07 5.19
N GLY A 120 -1.80 -9.13 3.85
CA GLY A 120 -1.04 -8.31 2.91
C GLY A 120 -1.24 -6.80 3.13
N ALA A 121 -2.45 -6.40 3.53
CA ALA A 121 -2.79 -5.03 3.86
C ALA A 121 -2.22 -4.57 5.21
N ARG A 122 -2.15 -5.47 6.20
CA ARG A 122 -1.81 -5.14 7.61
C ARG A 122 -0.34 -5.34 7.97
N ALA A 123 0.33 -6.31 7.36
CA ALA A 123 1.69 -6.69 7.74
C ALA A 123 2.66 -5.52 7.57
N ALA A 124 3.67 -5.42 8.44
CA ALA A 124 4.71 -4.42 8.28
C ALA A 124 5.66 -4.83 7.16
N LEU A 125 5.90 -3.93 6.20
CA LEU A 125 7.00 -4.04 5.27
C LEU A 125 8.32 -3.83 6.01
N ILE A 126 9.31 -4.64 5.68
CA ILE A 126 10.68 -4.55 6.18
C ILE A 126 11.67 -4.57 5.01
N ALA A 127 12.88 -4.09 5.24
CA ALA A 127 13.99 -4.29 4.31
C ALA A 127 14.42 -5.77 4.35
N THR A 128 14.55 -6.37 3.17
CA THR A 128 15.04 -7.74 2.97
C THR A 128 16.13 -7.73 1.89
N GLU A 129 16.81 -8.85 1.68
CA GLU A 129 17.84 -9.01 0.64
C GLU A 129 17.27 -8.79 -0.77
N ASP A 130 15.99 -9.09 -0.98
CA ASP A 130 15.28 -8.93 -2.26
C ASP A 130 14.62 -7.55 -2.41
N GLY A 131 14.83 -6.63 -1.47
CA GLY A 131 14.14 -5.34 -1.38
C GLY A 131 13.08 -5.33 -0.29
N LEU A 132 12.01 -4.55 -0.45
CA LEU A 132 10.93 -4.51 0.54
C LEU A 132 10.11 -5.81 0.52
N GLY A 133 9.80 -6.33 1.70
CA GLY A 133 9.07 -7.59 1.86
C GLY A 133 8.45 -7.73 3.23
N PHE A 134 7.84 -8.89 3.49
CA PHE A 134 7.37 -9.27 4.83
C PHE A 134 8.36 -10.20 5.51
N ALA A 135 8.39 -10.19 6.84
CA ALA A 135 9.02 -11.26 7.61
C ALA A 135 8.23 -12.56 7.39
N PRO A 136 8.81 -13.60 6.76
CA PRO A 136 8.03 -14.74 6.24
C PRO A 136 7.19 -15.46 7.28
N GLU A 137 7.78 -15.75 8.44
CA GLU A 137 7.12 -16.48 9.53
C GLU A 137 6.00 -15.63 10.14
N ARG A 138 6.27 -14.35 10.42
CA ARG A 138 5.27 -13.44 10.98
C ARG A 138 4.09 -13.20 10.03
N PHE A 139 4.36 -13.18 8.73
CA PHE A 139 3.32 -13.04 7.72
C PHE A 139 2.45 -14.30 7.65
N GLY A 140 3.07 -15.49 7.62
CA GLY A 140 2.36 -16.77 7.67
C GLY A 140 1.49 -16.91 8.92
N ASP A 141 2.03 -16.56 10.10
CA ASP A 141 1.29 -16.58 11.36
C ASP A 141 0.08 -15.64 11.33
N LEU A 142 0.23 -14.44 10.73
CA LEU A 142 -0.87 -13.48 10.59
C LEU A 142 -1.96 -14.00 9.66
N VAL A 143 -1.58 -14.60 8.53
CA VAL A 143 -2.51 -15.23 7.59
C VAL A 143 -3.30 -16.33 8.30
N GLN A 144 -2.61 -17.25 8.99
CA GLN A 144 -3.26 -18.35 9.71
C GLN A 144 -4.23 -17.81 10.77
N PHE A 145 -3.79 -16.83 11.56
CA PHE A 145 -4.62 -16.20 12.59
C PHE A 145 -5.92 -15.63 11.99
N LEU A 146 -5.84 -14.94 10.85
CA LEU A 146 -7.00 -14.35 10.18
C LEU A 146 -7.94 -15.40 9.59
N THR A 147 -7.41 -16.53 9.10
CA THR A 147 -8.22 -17.67 8.62
C THR A 147 -9.04 -18.31 9.74
N GLU A 148 -8.52 -18.33 10.97
CA GLU A 148 -9.16 -18.97 12.12
C GLU A 148 -10.19 -18.07 12.83
N MET A 149 -10.31 -16.79 12.44
CA MET A 149 -11.26 -15.86 13.05
C MET A 149 -12.69 -16.07 12.55
N PRO A 150 -13.70 -16.23 13.43
CA PRO A 150 -15.10 -16.21 13.03
C PRO A 150 -15.53 -14.78 12.66
N PHE A 151 -16.12 -14.63 11.47
CA PHE A 151 -16.67 -13.38 10.94
C PHE A 151 -17.85 -12.84 11.75
#